data_AF-A0AAD5L4L5-F1
#
_entry.id   AF-A0AAD5L4L5-F1
#
_cell.length_a   1.000
_cell.length_b   1.000
_cell.length_c   1.000
_cell.angle_alpha   90.00
_cell.angle_beta   90.00
_cell.angle_gamma   90.00
#
_symmetry.space_group_name_H-M   'P 1'
#
loop_
_entity.id
_entity.type
_entity.pdbx_description
1 polymer ?
#
loop_
_entity_poly.entity_id
_entity_poly.type
_entity_poly.pdbx_seq_one_letter_code
_entity_poly.pdbx_strand_id
1 'polypeptide(L)'
;MPNAVDLYHKVQCNVLLVDYRGYGHSEGEPSEAGLRLDAEAVLHTLLERNDVDQAKLVVFGRSLGGAVALHLAHKAGDQIAGVVLENTFLSISSMVDALMPPPLACFKSLVLRINWDSETLIQSISTPILFVTAGNAV
;
A
#
# COMPACT_ATOMS: atom_id res chain seq x y z
N MET A 1 -12.40 10.28 0.19
CA MET A 1 -12.19 8.87 0.58
C MET A 1 -12.87 8.66 1.94
N PRO A 2 -13.99 7.93 2.06
CA PRO A 2 -14.78 7.85 3.30
C PRO A 2 -13.96 7.41 4.53
N ASN A 3 -13.04 6.46 4.33
CA ASN A 3 -12.20 5.94 5.42
C ASN A 3 -11.25 7.00 6.00
N ALA A 4 -10.69 7.88 5.18
CA ALA A 4 -9.85 8.98 5.67
C ALA A 4 -10.64 9.96 6.54
N VAL A 5 -11.90 10.23 6.17
CA VAL A 5 -12.81 11.09 6.92
C VAL A 5 -13.15 10.44 8.28
N ASP A 6 -13.44 9.15 8.28
CA ASP A 6 -13.74 8.40 9.51
C ASP A 6 -12.52 8.24 10.41
N LEU A 7 -11.33 8.01 9.85
CA LEU A 7 -10.07 8.00 10.61
C LEU A 7 -9.84 9.34 11.32
N TYR A 8 -10.05 10.45 10.62
CA TYR A 8 -9.91 11.77 11.21
C TYR A 8 -10.96 12.06 12.29
N HIS A 9 -12.25 11.84 12.00
CA HIS A 9 -13.32 12.24 12.92
C HIS A 9 -13.62 11.23 14.04
N LYS A 10 -13.44 9.92 13.81
CA LYS A 10 -13.79 8.89 14.81
C LYS A 10 -12.56 8.37 15.54
N VAL A 11 -11.45 8.15 14.83
CA VAL A 11 -10.20 7.63 15.42
C VAL A 11 -9.33 8.78 15.94
N GLN A 12 -9.61 10.03 15.54
CA GLN A 12 -8.90 11.22 16.00
C GLN A 12 -7.40 11.15 15.68
N CYS A 13 -7.05 10.71 14.46
CA CYS A 13 -5.68 10.70 13.97
C CYS A 13 -5.47 11.69 12.82
N ASN A 14 -4.23 12.13 12.65
CA ASN A 14 -3.82 12.90 11.48
C ASN A 14 -3.69 11.96 10.29
N VAL A 15 -4.19 12.39 9.13
CA VAL A 15 -4.15 11.60 7.88
C VAL A 15 -3.32 12.34 6.84
N LEU A 16 -2.23 11.71 6.39
CA LEU A 16 -1.48 12.15 5.22
C LEU A 16 -1.93 11.35 4.00
N LEU A 17 -2.43 12.04 2.98
CA LEU A 17 -2.75 11.47 1.67
C LEU A 17 -1.73 11.98 0.65
N VAL A 18 -1.20 11.08 -0.15
CA VAL A 18 -0.14 11.39 -1.12
C VAL A 18 -0.53 10.89 -2.50
N ASP A 19 -0.36 11.76 -3.48
CA ASP A 19 -0.41 11.38 -4.89
C ASP A 19 0.96 10.83 -5.30
N TYR A 20 1.01 9.57 -5.73
CA TYR A 20 2.22 8.99 -6.31
C TYR A 20 2.60 9.69 -7.61
N ARG A 21 3.87 9.56 -8.01
CA ARG A 21 4.35 10.07 -9.31
C ARG A 21 3.42 9.67 -10.46
N GLY A 22 3.07 10.63 -11.30
CA GLY A 22 2.15 10.45 -12.44
C GLY A 22 0.66 10.42 -12.06
N TYR A 23 0.30 10.66 -10.80
CA TYR A 23 -1.09 10.85 -10.36
C TYR A 23 -1.30 12.26 -9.79
N GLY A 24 -2.54 12.76 -9.89
CA GLY A 24 -2.92 14.05 -9.31
C GLY A 24 -2.05 15.19 -9.83
N HIS A 25 -1.32 15.84 -8.91
CA HIS A 25 -0.38 16.91 -9.23
C HIS A 25 1.10 16.48 -9.19
N SER A 26 1.38 15.21 -8.90
CA SER A 26 2.75 14.68 -8.82
C SER A 26 3.30 14.37 -10.22
N GLU A 27 4.52 14.85 -10.49
CA GLU A 27 5.20 14.68 -11.77
C GLU A 27 5.73 13.24 -11.97
N GLY A 28 6.18 12.93 -13.19
CA GLY A 28 6.80 11.65 -13.55
C GLY A 28 5.83 10.57 -14.03
N GLU A 29 6.34 9.36 -14.26
CA GLU A 29 5.57 8.23 -14.77
C GLU A 29 5.45 7.12 -13.71
N PRO A 30 4.25 6.54 -13.52
CA PRO A 30 4.04 5.52 -12.51
C PRO A 30 4.76 4.23 -12.89
N SER A 31 5.56 3.72 -11.96
CA SER A 31 6.23 2.41 -12.06
C SER A 31 6.36 1.81 -10.67
N GLU A 32 6.44 0.49 -10.56
CA GLU A 32 6.57 -0.20 -9.28
C GLU A 32 7.73 0.34 -8.42
N ALA A 33 8.92 0.42 -9.02
CA ALA A 33 10.09 0.99 -8.36
C ALA A 33 9.86 2.47 -7.98
N GLY A 34 9.18 3.23 -8.83
CA GLY A 34 8.82 4.61 -8.54
C GLY A 34 7.87 4.76 -7.34
N LEU A 35 6.81 3.95 -7.29
CA LEU A 35 5.84 3.96 -6.19
C LEU A 35 6.49 3.55 -4.85
N ARG A 36 7.45 2.60 -4.87
CA ARG A 36 8.26 2.27 -3.70
C ARG A 36 9.07 3.48 -3.21
N LEU A 37 9.78 4.14 -4.12
CA LEU A 37 10.59 5.32 -3.80
C LEU A 37 9.74 6.47 -3.25
N ASP A 38 8.55 6.70 -3.83
CA ASP A 38 7.62 7.73 -3.36
C ASP A 38 7.17 7.43 -1.93
N ALA A 39 6.79 6.19 -1.64
CA ALA A 39 6.36 5.78 -0.31
C ALA A 39 7.49 5.91 0.73
N GLU A 40 8.71 5.53 0.36
CA GLU A 40 9.90 5.68 1.21
C GLU A 40 10.21 7.16 1.48
N ALA A 41 10.11 8.02 0.46
CA ALA A 41 10.33 9.46 0.61
C ALA A 41 9.30 10.08 1.57
N VAL A 42 8.03 9.69 1.46
CA VAL A 42 6.96 10.14 2.37
C VAL A 42 7.25 9.72 3.81
N LEU A 43 7.62 8.46 4.04
CA LEU A 43 7.95 7.98 5.38
C LEU A 43 9.16 8.75 5.94
N HIS A 44 10.21 8.92 5.14
CA HIS A 44 11.40 9.67 5.54
C HIS A 44 11.04 11.11 5.94
N THR A 45 10.24 11.81 5.14
CA THR A 45 9.78 13.17 5.47
C THR A 45 8.98 13.21 6.78
N LEU A 46 8.15 12.19 7.06
CA LEU A 46 7.42 12.12 8.33
C LEU A 46 8.34 11.88 9.53
N LEU A 47 9.40 11.10 9.36
CA LEU A 47 10.37 10.82 10.43
C LEU A 47 11.23 12.04 10.76
N GLU A 48 11.47 12.94 9.82
CA GLU A 48 12.21 14.18 10.04
C GLU A 48 11.40 15.28 10.76
N ARG A 49 10.09 15.07 10.95
CA ARG A 49 9.19 16.04 11.55
C ARG A 49 9.15 15.92 13.07
N ASN A 50 9.44 17.03 13.75
CA ASN A 50 9.41 17.11 15.21
C ASN A 50 7.98 17.13 15.80
N ASP A 51 6.96 17.38 14.97
CA ASP A 51 5.55 17.42 15.36
C ASP A 51 4.84 16.07 15.17
N VAL A 52 5.55 15.03 14.69
CA VAL A 52 5.03 13.68 14.47
C VAL A 52 5.59 12.73 15.52
N ASP A 53 4.69 12.04 16.23
CA ASP A 53 5.05 10.96 17.15
C ASP A 53 5.37 9.69 16.34
N GLN A 54 6.65 9.42 16.15
CA GLN A 54 7.14 8.29 15.35
C GLN A 54 6.68 6.94 15.90
N ALA A 55 6.44 6.82 17.21
CA ALA A 55 5.95 5.59 17.83
C ALA A 55 4.47 5.30 17.50
N LYS A 56 3.76 6.22 16.83
CA LYS A 56 2.35 6.09 16.45
C LYS A 56 2.12 6.12 14.94
N LEU A 57 3.18 5.97 14.14
CA LEU A 57 3.05 6.01 12.69
C LEU A 57 2.43 4.70 12.17
N VAL A 58 1.29 4.79 11.51
CA VAL A 58 0.58 3.64 10.93
C VAL A 58 0.48 3.82 9.43
N VAL A 59 0.83 2.77 8.68
CA VAL A 59 0.74 2.76 7.21
C VAL A 59 -0.59 2.15 6.79
N PHE A 60 -1.36 2.89 5.99
CA PHE A 60 -2.65 2.43 5.46
C PHE A 60 -2.53 2.16 3.96
N GLY A 61 -2.84 0.94 3.54
CA GLY A 61 -2.80 0.53 2.14
C GLY A 61 -4.13 -0.05 1.68
N ARG A 62 -4.69 0.50 0.59
CA ARG A 62 -5.91 -0.01 -0.06
C ARG A 62 -5.62 -0.47 -1.47
N SER A 63 -6.13 -1.65 -1.86
CA SER A 63 -5.90 -2.21 -3.20
C SER A 63 -4.40 -2.21 -3.54
N LEU A 64 -3.95 -1.52 -4.60
CA LEU A 64 -2.52 -1.35 -4.93
C LEU A 64 -1.69 -0.77 -3.78
N GLY A 65 -2.26 0.15 -3.00
CA GLY A 65 -1.59 0.73 -1.84
C GLY A 65 -1.24 -0.31 -0.77
N GLY A 66 -1.91 -1.47 -0.74
CA GLY A 66 -1.55 -2.54 0.18
C GLY A 66 -0.19 -3.16 -0.11
N ALA A 67 0.15 -3.35 -1.39
CA ALA A 67 1.48 -3.83 -1.77
C ALA A 67 2.59 -2.81 -1.44
N VAL A 68 2.30 -1.52 -1.63
CA VAL A 68 3.20 -0.42 -1.26
C VAL A 68 3.36 -0.34 0.27
N ALA A 69 2.29 -0.53 1.03
CA ALA A 69 2.32 -0.55 2.49
C ALA A 69 3.15 -1.72 3.04
N LEU A 70 3.00 -2.91 2.45
CA LEU A 70 3.81 -4.08 2.79
C LEU A 70 5.29 -3.86 2.48
N HIS A 71 5.61 -3.18 1.38
CA HIS A 71 7.00 -2.80 1.08
C HIS A 71 7.60 -1.90 2.15
N LEU A 72 6.87 -0.87 2.62
CA LEU A 72 7.32 -0.03 3.73
C LEU A 72 7.51 -0.82 5.01
N ALA A 73 6.59 -1.71 5.34
CA ALA A 73 6.67 -2.52 6.55
C ALA A 73 7.83 -3.53 6.52
N HIS A 74 8.18 -4.05 5.35
CA HIS A 74 9.38 -4.87 5.20
C HIS A 74 10.67 -4.04 5.37
N LYS A 75 10.73 -2.85 4.76
CA LYS A 75 11.95 -2.04 4.72
C LYS A 75 12.20 -1.24 6.01
N ALA A 76 11.15 -0.82 6.69
CA ALA A 76 11.18 0.11 7.82
C ALA A 76 10.21 -0.31 8.94
N GLY A 77 10.06 -1.62 9.15
CA GLY A 77 9.13 -2.19 10.11
C GLY A 77 9.36 -1.78 11.56
N ASP A 78 10.57 -1.35 11.90
CA ASP A 78 10.99 -0.81 13.20
C ASP A 78 10.60 0.65 13.42
N GLN A 79 10.25 1.36 12.34
CA GLN A 79 9.87 2.78 12.33
C GLN A 79 8.37 2.99 12.17
N ILE A 80 7.60 1.91 12.07
CA ILE A 80 6.14 1.95 11.95
C ILE A 80 5.48 1.12 13.05
N ALA A 81 4.40 1.64 13.63
CA ALA A 81 3.66 1.00 14.71
C ALA A 81 2.72 -0.11 14.21
N GLY A 82 2.32 -0.05 12.93
CA GLY A 82 1.34 -0.98 12.38
C GLY A 82 1.06 -0.73 10.90
N VAL A 83 0.45 -1.73 10.28
CA VAL A 83 -0.06 -1.66 8.90
C VAL A 83 -1.55 -1.98 8.90
N VAL A 84 -2.34 -1.21 8.15
CA VAL A 84 -3.74 -1.51 7.86
C VAL A 84 -3.87 -1.78 6.37
N LEU A 85 -4.35 -2.98 6.03
CA LEU A 85 -4.57 -3.42 4.66
C LEU A 85 -6.06 -3.56 4.38
N GLU A 86 -6.56 -2.74 3.47
CA GLU A 86 -7.98 -2.73 3.10
C GLU A 86 -8.18 -3.25 1.68
N ASN A 87 -8.92 -4.36 1.57
CA ASN A 87 -9.33 -4.96 0.29
C ASN A 87 -8.17 -5.03 -0.72
N THR A 88 -6.99 -5.38 -0.21
CA THR A 88 -5.76 -5.59 -1.00
C THR A 88 -5.73 -7.01 -1.54
N PHE A 89 -4.94 -7.21 -2.59
CA PHE A 89 -4.65 -8.52 -3.14
C PHE A 89 -3.33 -9.05 -2.56
N LEU A 90 -3.21 -10.39 -2.48
CA LEU A 90 -1.94 -11.06 -2.19
C LEU A 90 -0.99 -11.00 -3.40
N SER A 91 -1.53 -10.90 -4.61
CA SER A 91 -0.80 -10.62 -5.85
C SER A 91 -1.76 -10.09 -6.92
N ILE A 92 -1.35 -9.04 -7.65
CA ILE A 92 -2.11 -8.54 -8.81
C ILE A 92 -2.23 -9.65 -9.87
N SER A 93 -1.20 -10.50 -9.98
CA SER A 93 -1.16 -11.66 -10.87
C SER A 93 -2.31 -12.63 -10.57
N SER A 94 -2.47 -13.03 -9.30
CA SER A 94 -3.53 -13.94 -8.86
C SER A 94 -4.92 -13.32 -8.97
N MET A 95 -5.05 -12.01 -8.72
CA MET A 95 -6.31 -11.29 -8.90
C MET A 95 -6.73 -11.25 -10.37
N VAL A 96 -5.78 -10.99 -11.28
CA VAL A 96 -6.03 -11.01 -12.73
C VAL A 96 -6.39 -12.41 -13.21
N ASP A 97 -5.71 -13.44 -12.72
CA ASP A 97 -6.03 -14.83 -13.06
C ASP A 97 -7.44 -15.22 -12.60
N ALA A 98 -7.90 -14.70 -11.46
CA ALA A 98 -9.26 -14.92 -10.97
C ALA A 98 -10.33 -14.13 -11.76
N LEU A 99 -10.00 -12.94 -12.28
CA LEU A 99 -10.95 -12.04 -12.95
C LEU A 99 -10.99 -12.19 -14.48
N MET A 100 -9.91 -12.65 -15.13
CA MET A 100 -9.79 -12.69 -16.59
C MET A 100 -9.90 -14.12 -17.14
N PRO A 101 -10.99 -14.49 -17.83
CA PRO A 101 -11.10 -15.79 -18.50
C PRO A 101 -10.09 -15.89 -19.66
N PRO A 102 -9.57 -17.10 -19.99
CA PRO A 102 -8.80 -17.31 -21.22
C PRO A 102 -9.65 -16.90 -22.44
N PRO A 103 -9.15 -16.13 -23.44
CA PRO A 103 -7.74 -15.87 -23.80
C PRO A 103 -7.18 -14.52 -23.32
N LEU A 104 -7.91 -13.75 -22.50
CA LEU A 104 -7.48 -12.41 -22.08
C LEU A 104 -6.22 -12.46 -21.18
N ALA A 105 -6.00 -13.57 -20.46
CA ALA A 105 -4.78 -13.88 -19.73
C ALA A 105 -3.51 -13.87 -20.60
N CYS A 106 -3.60 -14.03 -21.93
CA CYS A 106 -2.43 -13.93 -22.82
C CYS A 106 -1.88 -12.50 -22.93
N PHE A 107 -2.68 -11.48 -22.60
CA PHE A 107 -2.25 -10.07 -22.53
C PHE A 107 -1.75 -9.66 -21.14
N LYS A 108 -1.66 -10.61 -20.20
CA LYS A 108 -1.24 -10.41 -18.81
C LYS A 108 0.09 -9.66 -18.70
N SER A 109 1.10 -10.00 -19.50
CA SER A 109 2.42 -9.33 -19.48
C SER A 109 2.41 -7.89 -20.01
N LEU A 110 1.38 -7.50 -20.78
CA LEU A 110 1.24 -6.15 -21.30
C LEU A 110 0.59 -5.20 -20.27
N VAL A 111 -0.31 -5.74 -19.44
CA VAL A 111 -1.07 -5.00 -18.41
C VAL A 111 -0.42 -5.11 -17.02
N LEU A 112 0.14 -6.27 -16.67
CA LEU A 112 0.81 -6.56 -15.40
C LEU A 112 2.33 -6.42 -15.52
N ARG A 113 2.79 -5.21 -15.84
CA ARG A 113 4.21 -4.84 -15.69
C ARG A 113 4.62 -4.54 -14.24
N ILE A 114 3.75 -4.86 -13.29
CA ILE A 114 3.91 -4.55 -11.86
C ILE A 114 3.90 -5.89 -11.11
N ASN A 115 5.07 -6.35 -10.70
CA ASN A 115 5.32 -7.61 -10.02
C ASN A 115 5.45 -7.39 -8.51
N TRP A 116 4.32 -7.17 -7.84
CA TRP A 116 4.28 -7.12 -6.38
C TRP A 116 4.22 -8.55 -5.80
N ASP A 117 5.36 -9.06 -5.35
CA ASP A 117 5.44 -10.31 -4.59
C ASP A 117 5.13 -10.07 -3.10
N SER A 118 3.88 -9.69 -2.83
CA SER A 118 3.42 -9.43 -1.46
C SER A 118 3.35 -10.70 -0.59
N GLU A 119 3.23 -11.87 -1.22
CA GLU A 119 3.15 -13.17 -0.53
C GLU A 119 4.48 -13.57 0.12
N THR A 120 5.60 -13.42 -0.57
CA THR A 120 6.92 -13.67 0.03
C THR A 120 7.27 -12.58 1.05
N LEU A 121 6.97 -11.32 0.71
CA LEU A 121 7.29 -10.17 1.57
C LEU A 121 6.66 -10.28 2.95
N ILE A 122 5.37 -10.65 3.02
CA ILE A 122 4.63 -10.65 4.28
C ILE A 122 5.17 -11.63 5.32
N GLN A 123 5.84 -12.70 4.88
CA GLN A 123 6.46 -13.70 5.76
C GLN A 123 7.65 -13.13 6.55
N SER A 124 8.24 -12.04 6.08
CA SER A 124 9.40 -11.38 6.70
C SER A 124 9.03 -10.17 7.56
N ILE A 125 7.74 -9.78 7.59
CA ILE A 125 7.28 -8.57 8.28
C ILE A 125 6.89 -8.93 9.71
N SER A 126 7.54 -8.30 10.68
CA SER A 126 7.25 -8.47 12.11
C SER A 126 6.25 -7.43 12.66
N THR A 127 6.00 -6.36 11.90
CA THR A 127 5.07 -5.29 12.28
C THR A 127 3.63 -5.82 12.38
N PRO A 128 2.82 -5.42 13.37
CA PRO A 128 1.40 -5.79 13.45
C PRO A 128 0.61 -5.36 12.20
N ILE A 129 -0.18 -6.28 11.64
CA ILE A 129 -0.99 -6.04 10.44
C ILE A 129 -2.48 -6.28 10.75
N LEU A 130 -3.32 -5.28 10.46
CA LEU A 130 -4.78 -5.41 10.45
C LEU A 130 -5.27 -5.60 9.01
N PHE A 131 -5.99 -6.68 8.77
CA PHE A 131 -6.67 -6.92 7.49
C PHE A 131 -8.14 -6.54 7.57
N VAL A 132 -8.59 -5.70 6.65
CA VAL A 132 -9.98 -5.30 6.49
C VAL A 132 -10.47 -5.75 5.12
N THR A 133 -11.41 -6.69 5.08
CA THR A 133 -11.98 -7.22 3.85
C THR A 133 -13.48 -6.98 3.81
N ALA A 134 -14.02 -6.71 2.62
CA ALA A 134 -15.47 -6.73 2.42
C ALA A 134 -15.91 -8.20 2.36
N GLY A 135 -17.02 -8.54 3.03
CA GLY A 135 -17.57 -9.90 3.08
C GLY A 135 -17.96 -10.41 1.70
N ASN A 136 -16.99 -11.02 1.02
CA ASN A 136 -17.01 -12.01 -0.06
C ASN A 136 -15.57 -12.13 -0.58
N ALA A 137 -14.65 -12.54 0.30
CA ALA A 137 -13.30 -12.93 -0.12
C ALA A 137 -13.42 -14.34 -0.73
N VAL A 138 -13.24 -14.41 -2.05
CA VAL A 138 -13.00 -15.67 -2.77
C VAL A 138 -11.50 -15.94 -2.78
#